data_AF-A0A7Y5K7Y1-F1
#
_entry.id   AF-A0A7Y5K7Y1-F1
#
_cell.length_a   1.000
_cell.length_b   1.000
_cell.length_c   1.000
_cell.angle_alpha   90.00
_cell.angle_beta   90.00
_cell.angle_gamma   90.00
#
_symmetry.space_group_name_H-M   'P 1'
#
loop_
_entity.id
_entity.type
_entity.pdbx_description
1 polymer ?
#
loop_
_entity_poly.entity_id
_entity_poly.type
_entity_poly.pdbx_seq_one_letter_code
_entity_poly.pdbx_strand_id
1 'polypeptide(L)'
;MLQPFVSGLIYYSPDPHFSLGLEAGIGDLLLDNDKASKDSIARVVPIEFDVTFRFSPYHTFSPFASLGAGGVVWHDFDKKSDQTLHYGTNRDYTNYILKTAGGLDIAVSRRFNFSVGAAFRYSFSDLLDLNPKGDENDGMITVFGGVTLKLGGSVPDHDRDGVWDRYDLDSRAKEDRDGYMDHDGVPDTQIGSNLLALTGGNAASGVDDIPPIVIHAPVRRATSGHEVKIRAEIFENRRLLKAAVLYRPYTVRRWLVEPMASMDNEVFEARIPGVGVQQVGLEYCVVAVDEAISGLGYSGLPKRPNYVRVTGKEGWWRAATILAAAGGWSTAAYLVNRSQKID
;
A
#
# COMPACT_ATOMS: atom_id res chain seq x y z
N MET A 1 -4.37 -6.31 35.80
CA MET A 1 -4.90 -4.92 35.70
C MET A 1 -4.29 -4.27 34.46
N LEU A 2 -5.06 -3.57 33.62
CA LEU A 2 -4.49 -2.85 32.46
C LEU A 2 -3.69 -1.65 32.95
N GLN A 3 -2.38 -1.64 32.72
CA GLN A 3 -1.54 -0.47 33.01
C GLN A 3 -1.08 0.17 31.70
N PRO A 4 -1.05 1.52 31.64
CA PRO A 4 -0.59 2.21 30.46
C PRO A 4 0.90 1.90 30.24
N PHE A 5 1.20 1.51 29.01
CA PHE A 5 2.54 1.26 28.53
C PHE A 5 2.88 2.34 27.49
N VAL A 6 4.06 2.94 27.59
CA VAL A 6 4.53 3.92 26.60
C VAL A 6 5.71 3.33 25.85
N SER A 7 5.61 3.24 24.52
CA SER A 7 6.73 2.91 23.64
C SER A 7 6.97 3.97 22.58
N GLY A 8 8.23 4.04 22.16
CA GLY A 8 8.68 4.72 20.96
C GLY A 8 9.12 3.71 19.93
N LEU A 9 8.87 4.02 18.66
CA LEU A 9 9.15 3.12 17.54
C LEU A 9 9.75 3.90 16.39
N ILE A 10 10.90 3.43 15.91
CA ILE A 10 11.61 4.01 14.77
C ILE A 10 11.54 3.00 13.62
N TYR A 11 11.04 3.45 12.46
CA TYR A 11 10.95 2.63 11.26
C TYR A 11 11.84 3.17 10.13
N TYR A 12 12.52 2.26 9.44
CA TYR A 12 13.12 2.47 8.13
C TYR A 12 12.33 1.72 7.05
N SER A 13 11.91 2.41 5.99
CA SER A 13 11.06 1.84 4.94
C SER A 13 11.74 1.93 3.58
N PRO A 14 12.49 0.90 3.14
CA PRO A 14 13.13 0.91 1.81
C PRO A 14 12.11 0.83 0.67
N ASP A 15 10.93 0.26 0.94
CA ASP A 15 9.78 0.21 0.03
C ASP A 15 8.51 0.64 0.78
N PRO A 16 7.50 1.22 0.11
CA PRO A 16 6.25 1.62 0.78
C PRO A 16 5.49 0.48 1.49
N HIS A 17 5.67 -0.78 1.07
CA HIS A 17 5.00 -1.94 1.67
C HIS A 17 5.80 -2.57 2.80
N PHE A 18 7.10 -2.30 2.92
CA PHE A 18 7.98 -3.01 3.84
C PHE A 18 8.77 -2.05 4.73
N SER A 19 8.76 -2.31 6.04
CA SER A 19 9.52 -1.55 7.02
C SER A 19 10.27 -2.45 7.99
N LEU A 20 11.45 -1.99 8.38
CA LEU A 20 12.21 -2.52 9.51
C LEU A 20 12.04 -1.54 10.68
N GLY A 21 11.69 -2.06 11.86
CA GLY A 21 11.37 -1.30 13.06
C GLY A 21 12.28 -1.65 14.24
N LEU A 22 12.50 -0.67 15.10
CA LEU A 22 13.04 -0.86 16.45
C LEU A 22 12.08 -0.22 17.45
N GLU A 23 11.46 -1.02 18.30
CA GLU A 23 10.59 -0.58 19.40
C GLU A 23 11.36 -0.61 20.72
N ALA A 24 11.19 0.43 21.53
CA ALA A 24 11.61 0.44 22.92
C ALA A 24 10.51 1.10 23.75
N GLY A 25 10.24 0.58 24.95
CA GLY A 25 9.25 1.19 25.82
C GLY A 25 9.51 0.97 27.30
N ILE A 26 8.57 1.47 28.09
CA ILE A 26 8.60 1.39 29.54
C ILE A 26 7.16 1.21 30.04
N GLY A 27 6.98 0.24 30.93
CA GLY A 27 5.73 0.04 31.64
C GLY A 27 6.00 -0.43 33.05
N ASP A 28 5.04 -0.18 33.93
CA ASP A 28 5.06 -0.70 35.28
C ASP A 28 3.96 -1.79 35.36
N LEU A 29 4.26 -2.88 36.05
CA LEU A 29 3.37 -4.00 36.35
C LEU A 29 3.20 -4.10 37.87
N LEU A 30 1.95 -4.13 38.32
CA LEU A 30 1.59 -4.41 39.71
C LEU A 30 1.63 -5.91 39.94
N LEU A 31 2.47 -6.33 40.89
CA LEU A 31 2.54 -7.72 41.33
C LEU A 31 1.45 -7.95 42.38
N ASP A 32 0.48 -8.83 42.10
CA ASP A 32 -0.66 -9.08 42.99
C ASP A 32 -0.36 -10.15 44.06
N ASN A 33 0.92 -10.36 44.37
CA ASN A 33 1.36 -11.61 45.00
C ASN A 33 1.51 -11.57 46.52
N ASP A 34 1.03 -10.52 47.21
CA ASP A 34 0.90 -10.63 48.65
C ASP A 34 -0.24 -9.78 49.24
N LYS A 35 -1.17 -10.44 49.94
CA LYS A 35 -2.23 -9.77 50.71
C LYS A 35 -1.67 -8.95 51.88
N ALA A 36 -0.38 -9.09 52.19
CA ALA A 36 0.29 -8.41 53.29
C ALA A 36 1.15 -7.19 52.90
N SER A 37 1.60 -7.03 51.65
CA SER A 37 2.34 -5.82 51.21
C SER A 37 2.05 -5.45 49.75
N LYS A 38 1.23 -4.42 49.55
CA LYS A 38 0.83 -3.86 48.24
C LYS A 38 1.93 -3.05 47.51
N ASP A 39 3.20 -3.35 47.76
CA ASP A 39 4.26 -2.35 47.60
C ASP A 39 5.32 -2.69 46.55
N SER A 40 5.26 -3.83 45.87
CA SER A 40 6.20 -4.11 44.77
C SER A 40 5.66 -3.67 43.40
N ILE A 41 6.49 -2.96 42.65
CA ILE A 41 6.24 -2.60 41.24
C ILE A 41 7.38 -3.19 40.41
N ALA A 42 7.03 -3.98 39.40
CA ALA A 42 7.98 -4.45 38.39
C ALA A 42 7.96 -3.48 37.20
N ARG A 43 9.10 -2.88 36.88
CA ARG A 43 9.25 -2.07 35.66
C ARG A 43 9.77 -2.93 34.53
N VAL A 44 9.12 -2.83 33.40
CA VAL A 44 9.35 -3.61 32.20
C VAL A 44 9.85 -2.69 31.10
N VAL A 45 11.02 -3.02 30.56
CA VAL A 45 11.63 -2.31 29.43
C VAL A 45 11.81 -3.28 28.27
N PRO A 46 10.84 -3.39 27.34
CA PRO A 46 11.01 -4.19 26.15
C PRO A 46 11.85 -3.43 25.12
N ILE A 47 12.71 -4.17 24.42
CA ILE A 47 13.48 -3.73 23.26
C ILE A 47 13.27 -4.77 22.16
N GLU A 48 12.64 -4.38 21.06
CA GLU A 48 12.15 -5.29 20.03
C GLU A 48 12.55 -4.81 18.64
N PHE A 49 12.89 -5.76 17.77
CA PHE A 49 13.05 -5.53 16.35
C PHE A 49 11.83 -6.05 15.60
N ASP A 50 11.34 -5.28 14.64
CA ASP A 50 10.11 -5.59 13.90
C ASP A 50 10.33 -5.59 12.39
N VAL A 51 9.61 -6.46 11.71
CA VAL A 51 9.40 -6.42 10.26
C VAL A 51 7.91 -6.19 10.03
N THR A 52 7.56 -5.05 9.41
CA THR A 52 6.17 -4.66 9.17
C THR A 52 5.86 -4.63 7.69
N PHE A 53 4.77 -5.31 7.31
CA PHE A 53 4.20 -5.29 5.96
C PHE A 53 2.90 -4.47 5.93
N ARG A 54 2.80 -3.51 5.01
CA ARG A 54 1.61 -2.68 4.76
C ARG A 54 0.93 -3.11 3.47
N PHE A 55 -0.35 -3.44 3.56
CA PHE A 55 -1.11 -3.97 2.42
C PHE A 55 -1.52 -2.89 1.41
N SER A 56 -1.71 -1.64 1.86
CA SER A 56 -2.18 -0.54 1.01
C SER A 56 -1.55 0.81 1.38
N PRO A 57 -0.22 0.97 1.25
CA PRO A 57 0.52 2.11 1.80
C PRO A 57 0.22 3.47 1.15
N TYR A 58 -0.40 3.48 -0.03
CA TYR A 58 -0.78 4.69 -0.77
C TYR A 58 -2.22 5.15 -0.49
N HIS A 59 -2.99 4.39 0.29
CA HIS A 59 -4.37 4.71 0.63
C HIS A 59 -4.46 5.34 2.02
N THR A 60 -5.54 6.10 2.27
CA THR A 60 -5.82 6.70 3.58
C THR A 60 -5.88 5.65 4.69
N PHE A 61 -6.41 4.47 4.37
CA PHE A 61 -6.47 3.32 5.27
C PHE A 61 -5.49 2.27 4.77
N SER A 62 -4.51 1.94 5.61
CA SER A 62 -3.47 0.96 5.29
C SER A 62 -3.39 -0.10 6.39
N PRO A 63 -4.07 -1.24 6.22
CA PRO A 63 -3.87 -2.38 7.10
C PRO A 63 -2.40 -2.79 7.11
N PHE A 64 -1.93 -3.26 8.24
CA PHE A 64 -0.57 -3.77 8.38
C PHE A 64 -0.53 -5.05 9.23
N ALA A 65 0.51 -5.83 9.00
CA ALA A 65 0.90 -6.96 9.84
C ALA A 65 2.39 -6.83 10.17
N SER A 66 2.79 -7.27 11.35
CA SER A 66 4.17 -7.20 11.81
C SER A 66 4.57 -8.51 12.49
N LEU A 67 5.83 -8.89 12.29
CA LEU A 67 6.50 -9.96 13.00
C LEU A 67 7.77 -9.37 13.62
N GLY A 68 8.02 -9.67 14.89
CA GLY A 68 9.18 -9.14 15.59
C GLY A 68 9.74 -10.12 16.60
N ALA A 69 10.92 -9.81 17.10
CA ALA A 69 11.55 -10.52 18.20
C ALA A 69 12.36 -9.53 19.04
N GLY A 70 12.51 -9.80 20.32
CA GLY A 70 13.14 -8.86 21.23
C GLY A 70 13.50 -9.45 22.57
N GLY A 71 13.96 -8.56 23.44
CA GLY A 71 14.22 -8.83 24.84
C GLY A 71 13.35 -7.96 25.73
N VAL A 72 13.09 -8.44 26.94
CA VAL A 72 12.46 -7.66 28.01
C VAL A 72 13.39 -7.65 29.20
N VAL A 73 13.69 -6.45 29.71
CA VAL A 73 14.44 -6.25 30.94
C VAL A 73 13.47 -5.87 32.05
N TRP A 74 13.62 -6.55 33.19
CA TRP A 74 12.79 -6.37 34.37
C TRP A 74 13.59 -5.71 35.48
N HIS A 75 13.01 -4.70 36.12
CA HIS A 75 13.55 -4.09 37.32
C HIS A 75 12.50 -4.06 38.42
N ASP A 76 12.76 -4.75 39.52
CA ASP A 76 11.88 -4.77 40.68
C ASP A 76 12.17 -3.59 41.63
N PHE A 77 11.12 -2.86 41.97
CA PHE A 77 11.15 -1.78 42.94
C PHE A 77 10.31 -2.13 44.16
N ASP A 78 10.90 -2.00 45.35
CA ASP A 78 10.21 -2.14 46.63
C ASP A 78 9.77 -0.75 47.12
N LYS A 79 8.46 -0.50 47.22
CA LYS A 79 7.95 0.72 47.88
C LYS A 79 8.05 0.56 49.38
N LYS A 80 9.19 0.89 49.97
CA LYS A 80 9.20 1.18 51.41
C LYS A 80 8.58 2.55 51.69
N SER A 81 7.90 2.62 52.84
CA SER A 81 7.06 3.66 53.46
C SER A 81 7.46 5.15 53.35
N ASP A 82 8.44 5.56 52.53
CA ASP A 82 8.89 6.95 52.49
C ASP A 82 9.40 7.39 51.10
N GLN A 83 8.51 7.35 50.09
CA GLN A 83 8.61 7.95 48.74
C GLN A 83 9.90 7.76 47.90
N THR A 84 10.93 7.08 48.39
CA THR A 84 12.18 6.83 47.67
C THR A 84 12.13 5.43 47.08
N LEU A 85 12.09 5.36 45.74
CA LEU A 85 12.31 4.12 45.00
C LEU A 85 13.71 3.59 45.33
N HIS A 86 13.77 2.61 46.23
CA HIS A 86 14.99 1.85 46.45
C HIS A 86 15.07 0.75 45.40
N TYR A 87 16.20 0.66 44.70
CA TYR A 87 16.51 -0.53 43.92
C TYR A 87 16.52 -1.71 44.90
N GLY A 88 15.59 -2.65 44.71
CA GLY A 88 15.56 -3.89 45.48
C GLY A 88 16.86 -4.66 45.31
N THR A 89 17.11 -5.68 46.11
CA THR A 89 18.27 -6.57 45.92
C THR A 89 18.19 -7.24 44.54
N ASN A 90 18.84 -6.59 43.56
CA ASN A 90 18.98 -6.87 42.14
C ASN A 90 18.68 -8.31 41.72
N ARG A 91 17.52 -8.50 41.09
CA ARG A 91 17.39 -9.56 40.10
C ARG A 91 16.96 -8.95 38.78
N ASP A 92 17.95 -8.57 37.98
CA ASP A 92 17.72 -8.22 36.60
C ASP A 92 17.45 -9.52 35.84
N TYR A 93 16.23 -9.67 35.36
CA TYR A 93 15.86 -10.77 34.48
C TYR A 93 15.85 -10.25 33.05
N THR A 94 16.45 -11.00 32.14
CA THR A 94 16.32 -10.77 30.70
C THR A 94 15.56 -11.93 30.11
N ASN A 95 14.49 -11.63 29.39
CA ASN A 95 13.64 -12.62 28.76
C ASN A 95 13.54 -12.35 27.26
N TYR A 96 13.48 -13.40 26.44
CA TYR A 96 13.31 -13.27 25.01
C TYR A 96 11.84 -13.43 24.63
N ILE A 97 11.40 -12.56 23.72
CA ILE A 97 10.01 -12.54 23.26
C ILE A 97 9.95 -12.62 21.75
N LEU A 98 8.96 -13.36 21.26
CA LEU A 98 8.50 -13.35 19.88
C LEU A 98 7.22 -12.53 19.81
N LYS A 99 7.11 -11.66 18.81
CA LYS A 99 5.99 -10.74 18.65
C LYS A 99 5.30 -10.95 17.31
N THR A 100 3.98 -10.97 17.31
CA THR A 100 3.14 -10.79 16.14
C THR A 100 2.20 -9.62 16.38
N ALA A 101 1.98 -8.77 15.38
CA ALA A 101 1.08 -7.64 15.51
C ALA A 101 0.29 -7.39 14.24
N GLY A 102 -0.85 -6.74 14.38
CA GLY A 102 -1.66 -6.31 13.25
C GLY A 102 -2.46 -5.07 13.61
N GLY A 103 -2.76 -4.25 12.61
CA GLY A 103 -3.48 -3.02 12.83
C GLY A 103 -3.83 -2.27 11.56
N LEU A 104 -4.21 -1.02 11.75
CA LEU A 104 -4.61 -0.08 10.71
C LEU A 104 -3.85 1.23 10.88
N ASP A 105 -3.14 1.63 9.84
CA ASP A 105 -2.61 2.99 9.69
C ASP A 105 -3.65 3.87 8.98
N ILE A 106 -3.91 5.03 9.56
CA ILE A 106 -4.80 6.07 9.04
C ILE A 106 -3.95 7.29 8.69
N ALA A 107 -3.77 7.55 7.39
CA ALA A 107 -3.00 8.70 6.92
C ALA A 107 -3.82 9.99 7.12
N VAL A 108 -3.38 10.83 8.05
CA VAL A 108 -3.98 12.14 8.33
C VAL A 108 -3.39 13.20 7.39
N SER A 109 -2.10 13.08 7.07
CA SER A 109 -1.41 13.94 6.10
C SER A 109 -0.24 13.19 5.44
N ARG A 110 0.51 13.87 4.56
CA ARG A 110 1.74 13.32 3.97
C ARG A 110 2.80 12.96 5.04
N ARG A 111 2.77 13.60 6.22
CA ARG A 111 3.78 13.43 7.29
C ARG A 111 3.26 12.74 8.55
N PHE A 112 1.95 12.72 8.78
CA PHE A 112 1.34 12.21 10.00
C PHE A 112 0.40 11.06 9.70
N ASN A 113 0.60 9.95 10.41
CA ASN A 113 -0.31 8.82 10.44
C ASN A 113 -0.78 8.58 11.89
N PHE A 114 -2.03 8.17 12.05
CA PHE A 114 -2.53 7.59 13.29
C PHE A 114 -2.62 6.08 13.13
N SER A 115 -2.15 5.32 14.12
CA SER A 115 -2.07 3.86 14.04
C SER A 115 -2.82 3.26 15.21
N VAL A 116 -3.66 2.25 14.94
CA VAL A 116 -4.33 1.44 15.98
C VAL A 116 -4.14 -0.03 15.67
N GLY A 117 -3.97 -0.85 16.69
CA GLY A 117 -3.78 -2.28 16.49
C GLY A 117 -3.69 -3.07 17.77
N ALA A 118 -3.31 -4.34 17.62
CA ALA A 118 -2.95 -5.18 18.74
C ALA A 118 -1.71 -6.03 18.41
N ALA A 119 -0.98 -6.37 19.46
CA ALA A 119 0.20 -7.22 19.40
C ALA A 119 0.05 -8.37 20.40
N PHE A 120 0.48 -9.56 19.98
CA PHE A 120 0.70 -10.70 20.83
C PHE A 120 2.21 -10.91 21.00
N ARG A 121 2.65 -11.03 22.25
CA ARG A 121 4.04 -11.31 22.62
C ARG A 121 4.08 -12.63 23.35
N TYR A 122 4.83 -13.57 22.81
CA TYR A 122 5.07 -14.88 23.40
C TYR A 122 6.46 -14.88 24.01
N SER A 123 6.57 -15.33 25.25
CA SER A 123 7.87 -15.54 25.87
C SER A 123 8.26 -17.01 25.88
N PHE A 124 9.56 -17.25 25.71
CA PHE A 124 10.15 -18.58 25.84
C PHE A 124 10.52 -18.94 27.28
N SER A 125 10.17 -18.10 28.26
CA SER A 125 10.35 -18.41 29.67
C SER A 125 9.17 -17.95 30.52
N ASP A 126 8.96 -18.68 31.62
CA ASP A 126 7.95 -18.48 32.66
C ASP A 126 8.32 -17.35 33.63
N LEU A 127 9.07 -16.35 33.17
CA LEU A 127 9.53 -15.23 34.01
C LEU A 127 8.69 -13.98 33.82
N LEU A 128 7.55 -14.07 33.14
CA LEU A 128 6.76 -12.91 32.76
C LEU A 128 5.82 -12.47 33.88
N ASP A 129 5.39 -13.41 34.70
CA ASP A 129 4.67 -13.19 35.96
C ASP A 129 5.60 -13.12 37.19
N LEU A 130 6.93 -13.22 36.97
CA LEU A 130 7.99 -13.30 37.99
C LEU A 130 7.85 -14.50 38.95
N ASN A 131 7.09 -15.54 38.56
CA ASN A 131 6.99 -16.78 39.31
C ASN A 131 7.85 -17.88 38.67
N PRO A 132 9.05 -18.17 39.20
CA PRO A 132 9.91 -19.23 38.65
C PRO A 132 9.38 -20.66 38.89
N LYS A 133 8.16 -20.80 39.43
CA LYS A 133 7.50 -22.06 39.73
C LYS A 133 6.21 -22.19 38.90
N GLY A 134 6.40 -22.40 37.61
CA GLY A 134 5.41 -22.88 36.65
C GLY A 134 6.13 -23.63 35.52
N ASP A 135 5.38 -24.39 34.73
CA ASP A 135 5.89 -25.11 33.54
C ASP A 135 5.28 -24.58 32.24
N GLU A 136 4.59 -23.43 32.30
CA GLU A 136 3.88 -22.87 31.16
C GLU A 136 4.59 -21.61 30.64
N ASN A 137 4.56 -21.41 29.32
CA ASN A 137 5.12 -20.21 28.72
C ASN A 137 4.07 -19.10 28.73
N ASP A 138 4.48 -17.91 29.17
CA ASP A 138 3.58 -16.76 29.25
C ASP A 138 3.40 -16.02 27.92
N GLY A 139 2.21 -15.45 27.75
CA GLY A 139 1.85 -14.59 26.63
C GLY A 139 1.22 -13.28 27.08
N MET A 140 1.54 -12.20 26.36
CA MET A 140 0.91 -10.89 26.54
C MET A 140 0.16 -10.45 25.31
N ILE A 141 -1.03 -9.88 25.51
CA ILE A 141 -1.78 -9.17 24.47
C ILE A 141 -1.76 -7.68 24.81
N THR A 142 -1.37 -6.86 23.84
CA THR A 142 -1.37 -5.40 23.96
C THR A 142 -2.27 -4.80 22.89
N VAL A 143 -3.20 -3.93 23.29
CA VAL A 143 -3.93 -3.05 22.37
C VAL A 143 -3.25 -1.70 22.40
N PHE A 144 -2.95 -1.12 21.23
CA PHE A 144 -2.20 0.12 21.12
C PHE A 144 -2.87 1.13 20.18
N GLY A 145 -2.60 2.40 20.47
CA GLY A 145 -2.94 3.55 19.63
C GLY A 145 -1.78 4.55 19.67
N GLY A 146 -1.34 5.04 18.51
CA GLY A 146 -0.15 5.89 18.41
C GLY A 146 -0.17 6.84 17.22
N VAL A 147 0.75 7.81 17.25
CA VAL A 147 0.96 8.77 16.16
C VAL A 147 2.35 8.52 15.57
N THR A 148 2.41 8.38 14.25
CA THR A 148 3.66 8.22 13.51
C THR A 148 3.98 9.49 12.74
N LEU A 149 5.19 10.02 12.94
CA LEU A 149 5.77 11.11 12.17
C LEU A 149 6.76 10.57 11.14
N LYS A 150 6.52 10.84 9.85
CA LYS A 150 7.43 10.48 8.77
C LYS A 150 8.52 11.55 8.61
N LEU A 151 9.76 11.17 8.85
CA LEU A 151 10.93 12.03 8.70
C LEU A 151 11.62 11.75 7.35
N GLY A 152 11.58 12.72 6.42
CA GLY A 152 12.20 12.62 5.09
C GLY A 152 11.31 11.99 4.01
N GLY A 153 11.70 12.16 2.74
CA GLY A 153 11.18 11.35 1.63
C GLY A 153 9.86 11.77 0.99
N SER A 154 9.62 13.07 0.75
CA SER A 154 8.72 13.40 -0.37
C SER A 154 9.48 13.02 -1.64
N VAL A 155 8.98 12.09 -2.45
CA VAL A 155 9.40 12.07 -3.85
C VAL A 155 9.01 13.44 -4.42
N PRO A 156 9.94 14.20 -5.03
CA PRO A 156 9.63 15.51 -5.58
C PRO A 156 8.47 15.42 -6.58
N ASP A 157 7.56 16.37 -6.46
CA ASP A 157 6.34 16.59 -7.24
C ASP A 157 6.17 18.12 -7.19
N HIS A 158 6.89 18.79 -8.09
CA HIS A 158 7.25 20.21 -7.98
C HIS A 158 6.06 21.12 -8.31
N ASP A 159 5.23 20.71 -9.26
CA ASP A 159 4.02 21.40 -9.71
C ASP A 159 2.73 20.91 -9.04
N ARG A 160 2.82 19.79 -8.29
CA ARG A 160 1.74 19.21 -7.47
C ARG A 160 0.58 18.70 -8.30
N ASP A 161 0.87 18.21 -9.49
CA ASP A 161 -0.10 17.60 -10.38
C ASP A 161 -0.36 16.12 -10.02
N GLY A 162 0.46 15.52 -9.14
CA GLY A 162 0.33 14.13 -8.67
C GLY A 162 1.08 13.10 -9.52
N VAL A 163 1.81 13.54 -10.53
CA VAL A 163 2.92 12.82 -11.16
C VAL A 163 4.18 13.14 -10.35
N TRP A 164 5.15 12.22 -10.30
CA TRP A 164 6.41 12.50 -9.61
C TRP A 164 7.39 13.10 -10.62
N ASP A 165 8.25 14.04 -10.21
CA ASP A 165 9.22 14.74 -11.10
C ASP A 165 10.07 13.78 -11.97
N ARG A 166 10.27 12.54 -11.52
CA ARG A 166 11.02 11.51 -12.27
C ARG A 166 10.22 10.83 -13.39
N TYR A 167 8.91 10.99 -13.38
CA TYR A 167 7.92 10.46 -14.33
C TYR A 167 7.20 11.57 -15.10
N ASP A 168 7.39 12.82 -14.67
CA ASP A 168 6.82 14.02 -15.23
C ASP A 168 7.76 14.60 -16.31
N LEU A 169 7.23 14.84 -17.51
CA LEU A 169 7.99 15.44 -18.61
C LEU A 169 8.14 16.96 -18.46
N ASP A 170 7.20 17.64 -17.80
CA ASP A 170 7.28 19.05 -17.45
C ASP A 170 6.94 19.30 -15.98
N SER A 171 7.91 18.95 -15.13
CA SER A 171 7.90 19.19 -13.67
C SER A 171 7.50 20.60 -13.20
N ARG A 172 7.37 21.60 -14.07
CA ARG A 172 7.02 22.97 -13.68
C ARG A 172 5.59 23.34 -14.05
N ALA A 173 4.92 22.56 -14.88
CA ALA A 173 3.65 22.92 -15.47
C ALA A 173 2.61 21.86 -15.15
N LYS A 174 1.67 22.23 -14.28
CA LYS A 174 0.63 21.35 -13.81
C LYS A 174 -0.24 20.82 -14.95
N GLU A 175 -0.26 19.51 -15.10
CA GLU A 175 -1.15 18.74 -15.96
C GLU A 175 -2.61 19.23 -15.88
N ASP A 176 -3.25 19.49 -17.04
CA ASP A 176 -4.61 20.02 -17.13
C ASP A 176 -5.70 18.93 -17.04
N ARG A 177 -5.30 17.65 -17.11
CA ARG A 177 -6.13 16.46 -16.85
C ARG A 177 -7.43 16.47 -17.64
N ASP A 178 -7.34 16.75 -18.94
CA ASP A 178 -8.48 16.85 -19.83
C ASP A 178 -8.90 15.48 -20.44
N GLY A 179 -8.16 14.41 -20.13
CA GLY A 179 -8.39 13.06 -20.61
C GLY A 179 -7.58 12.69 -21.86
N TYR A 180 -6.85 13.64 -22.43
CA TYR A 180 -5.79 13.43 -23.40
C TYR A 180 -4.45 13.50 -22.65
N MET A 181 -3.49 12.63 -23.00
CA MET A 181 -2.11 12.54 -22.46
C MET A 181 -1.81 12.81 -20.95
N ASP A 182 -2.79 12.83 -20.03
CA ASP A 182 -2.74 13.16 -18.58
C ASP A 182 -1.66 12.47 -17.70
N HIS A 183 -0.91 11.54 -18.27
CA HIS A 183 0.07 10.70 -17.61
C HIS A 183 1.51 11.09 -17.92
N ASP A 184 1.71 11.97 -18.90
CA ASP A 184 3.03 12.34 -19.35
C ASP A 184 3.57 13.58 -18.62
N GLY A 185 2.72 14.30 -17.88
CA GLY A 185 3.12 15.45 -17.07
C GLY A 185 3.33 16.70 -17.93
N VAL A 186 2.60 16.83 -19.03
CA VAL A 186 2.66 18.00 -19.92
C VAL A 186 1.24 18.48 -20.19
N PRO A 187 0.90 19.74 -19.84
CA PRO A 187 -0.43 20.28 -20.13
C PRO A 187 -0.72 20.33 -21.62
N ASP A 188 -1.88 19.81 -22.04
CA ASP A 188 -2.28 19.65 -23.44
C ASP A 188 -2.81 20.92 -24.12
N THR A 189 -2.47 22.07 -23.55
CA THR A 189 -2.86 23.42 -23.98
C THR A 189 -2.56 23.80 -25.43
N GLN A 190 -1.81 23.00 -26.20
CA GLN A 190 -1.47 23.28 -27.60
C GLN A 190 -2.47 22.72 -28.63
N ILE A 191 -3.36 21.79 -28.27
CA ILE A 191 -4.26 21.15 -29.26
C ILE A 191 -5.44 22.05 -29.65
N GLY A 192 -5.95 22.87 -28.72
CA GLY A 192 -7.10 23.74 -28.98
C GLY A 192 -6.86 24.86 -30.02
N SER A 193 -5.61 25.27 -30.22
CA SER A 193 -5.27 26.38 -31.13
C SER A 193 -5.32 25.98 -32.61
N ASN A 194 -5.02 24.71 -32.91
CA ASN A 194 -4.92 24.21 -34.28
C ASN A 194 -6.21 23.55 -34.78
N LEU A 195 -7.13 23.14 -33.88
CA LEU A 195 -8.42 22.56 -34.27
C LEU A 195 -9.37 23.59 -34.90
N LEU A 196 -9.26 24.87 -34.51
CA LEU A 196 -10.05 25.95 -35.12
C LEU A 196 -9.55 26.31 -36.53
N ALA A 197 -8.25 26.15 -36.80
CA ALA A 197 -7.66 26.34 -38.13
C ALA A 197 -8.08 25.23 -39.13
N LEU A 198 -8.47 24.06 -38.63
CA LEU A 198 -8.97 22.92 -39.41
C LEU A 198 -10.36 23.17 -40.04
N THR A 199 -11.13 24.12 -39.52
CA THR A 199 -12.47 24.43 -40.05
C THR A 199 -12.48 25.55 -41.11
N GLY A 200 -11.35 26.23 -41.32
CA GLY A 200 -11.27 27.44 -42.16
C GLY A 200 -10.39 27.35 -43.41
N GLY A 201 -9.61 26.28 -43.60
CA GLY A 201 -8.57 26.20 -44.65
C GLY A 201 -8.90 25.24 -45.79
N ASN A 202 -9.52 25.75 -46.86
CA ASN A 202 -9.54 25.22 -48.24
C ASN A 202 -9.39 23.69 -48.43
N ALA A 203 -10.51 22.97 -48.39
CA ALA A 203 -10.69 21.58 -48.82
C ALA A 203 -10.53 21.36 -50.35
N ALA A 204 -9.64 22.08 -51.02
CA ALA A 204 -9.55 22.12 -52.48
C ALA A 204 -8.40 21.26 -53.09
N SER A 205 -7.49 20.69 -52.30
CA SER A 205 -6.37 19.90 -52.85
C SER A 205 -6.65 18.39 -52.99
N GLY A 206 -7.69 17.85 -52.37
CA GLY A 206 -7.99 16.41 -52.41
C GLY A 206 -6.93 15.50 -51.78
N VAL A 207 -5.80 16.04 -51.31
CA VAL A 207 -4.80 15.34 -50.51
C VAL A 207 -5.23 15.42 -49.05
N ASP A 208 -5.33 14.26 -48.41
CA ASP A 208 -5.51 14.22 -46.97
C ASP A 208 -4.14 14.30 -46.33
N ASP A 209 -3.97 15.20 -45.39
CA ASP A 209 -2.73 15.31 -44.61
C ASP A 209 -3.02 15.38 -43.11
N ILE A 210 -4.27 15.12 -42.69
CA ILE A 210 -4.69 15.20 -41.30
C ILE A 210 -4.83 13.76 -40.77
N PRO A 211 -4.02 13.33 -39.79
CA PRO A 211 -4.18 12.02 -39.19
C PRO A 211 -5.42 11.98 -38.27
N PRO A 212 -5.96 10.78 -37.99
CA PRO A 212 -7.07 10.62 -37.07
C PRO A 212 -6.70 11.09 -35.67
N ILE A 213 -7.64 11.73 -34.99
CA ILE A 213 -7.49 12.13 -33.59
C ILE A 213 -8.12 11.03 -32.73
N VAL A 214 -7.33 10.45 -31.81
CA VAL A 214 -7.79 9.38 -30.90
C VAL A 214 -7.86 9.92 -29.49
N ILE A 215 -9.08 10.05 -28.96
CA ILE A 215 -9.35 10.43 -27.58
C ILE A 215 -9.73 9.19 -26.79
N HIS A 216 -8.98 8.89 -25.72
CA HIS A 216 -9.16 7.66 -24.96
C HIS A 216 -8.81 7.86 -23.50
N ALA A 217 -9.78 7.66 -22.61
CA ALA A 217 -9.57 7.64 -21.17
C ALA A 217 -8.86 6.34 -20.73
N PRO A 218 -7.61 6.39 -20.22
CA PRO A 218 -6.83 5.19 -19.95
C PRO A 218 -7.43 4.31 -18.84
N VAL A 219 -7.49 3.00 -19.09
CA VAL A 219 -7.90 2.02 -18.10
C VAL A 219 -6.75 1.80 -17.12
N ARG A 220 -6.89 2.28 -15.88
CA ARG A 220 -5.80 2.20 -14.89
C ARG A 220 -5.76 0.88 -14.11
N ARG A 221 -6.87 0.12 -14.08
CA ARG A 221 -7.02 -1.08 -13.27
C ARG A 221 -7.82 -2.17 -13.98
N ALA A 222 -7.41 -3.42 -13.78
CA ALA A 222 -8.13 -4.60 -14.27
C ALA A 222 -7.94 -5.79 -13.33
N THR A 223 -8.78 -6.80 -13.48
CA THR A 223 -8.67 -8.06 -12.73
C THR A 223 -8.04 -9.13 -13.61
N SER A 224 -7.06 -9.85 -13.09
CA SER A 224 -6.40 -10.90 -13.87
C SER A 224 -7.40 -11.96 -14.35
N GLY A 225 -7.27 -12.37 -15.60
CA GLY A 225 -8.15 -13.36 -16.23
C GLY A 225 -9.50 -12.82 -16.71
N HIS A 226 -9.82 -11.54 -16.49
CA HIS A 226 -11.07 -10.92 -16.96
C HIS A 226 -10.82 -10.06 -18.19
N GLU A 227 -11.83 -9.95 -19.06
CA GLU A 227 -11.77 -9.05 -20.21
C GLU A 227 -11.59 -7.59 -19.77
N VAL A 228 -10.84 -6.81 -20.57
CA VAL A 228 -10.70 -5.36 -20.39
C VAL A 228 -11.31 -4.67 -21.60
N LYS A 229 -12.32 -3.84 -21.35
CA LYS A 229 -12.96 -3.03 -22.39
C LYS A 229 -12.17 -1.74 -22.60
N ILE A 230 -11.78 -1.49 -23.83
CA ILE A 230 -11.11 -0.27 -24.27
C ILE A 230 -12.07 0.49 -25.17
N ARG A 231 -12.40 1.73 -24.79
CA ARG A 231 -13.30 2.60 -25.54
C ARG A 231 -12.55 3.86 -25.94
N ALA A 232 -12.64 4.27 -27.20
CA ALA A 232 -12.04 5.50 -27.70
C ALA A 232 -13.04 6.27 -28.58
N GLU A 233 -12.91 7.58 -28.59
CA GLU A 233 -13.55 8.48 -29.55
C GLU A 233 -12.51 8.82 -30.62
N ILE A 234 -12.81 8.50 -31.87
CA ILE A 234 -11.90 8.66 -33.01
C ILE A 234 -12.54 9.62 -33.99
N PHE A 235 -11.92 10.79 -34.14
CA PHE A 235 -12.36 11.84 -35.07
C PHE A 235 -11.49 11.80 -36.32
N GLU A 236 -12.13 11.76 -37.47
CA GLU A 236 -11.49 11.73 -38.77
C GLU A 236 -12.24 12.63 -39.76
N ASN A 237 -11.52 13.35 -40.61
CA ASN A 237 -12.11 14.19 -41.66
C ASN A 237 -12.54 13.37 -42.91
N ARG A 238 -12.06 12.12 -43.01
CA ARG A 238 -12.36 11.11 -44.02
C ARG A 238 -12.85 9.80 -43.42
N ARG A 239 -12.87 8.74 -44.24
CA ARG A 239 -13.24 7.40 -43.80
C ARG A 239 -12.07 6.73 -43.10
N LEU A 240 -12.34 6.26 -41.88
CA LEU A 240 -11.39 5.46 -41.12
C LEU A 240 -11.22 4.09 -41.77
N LEU A 241 -9.97 3.70 -42.06
CA LEU A 241 -9.65 2.40 -42.64
C LEU A 241 -9.68 1.31 -41.57
N LYS A 242 -8.98 1.54 -40.44
CA LYS A 242 -8.89 0.59 -39.31
C LYS A 242 -8.70 1.32 -37.99
N ALA A 243 -9.35 0.79 -36.95
CA ALA A 243 -9.04 1.07 -35.54
C ALA A 243 -8.68 -0.24 -34.83
N ALA A 244 -7.67 -0.19 -33.98
CA ALA A 244 -7.23 -1.36 -33.23
C ALA A 244 -6.64 -0.98 -31.86
N VAL A 245 -6.65 -1.94 -30.95
CA VAL A 245 -5.89 -1.90 -29.70
C VAL A 245 -4.70 -2.84 -29.84
N LEU A 246 -3.50 -2.28 -29.71
CA LEU A 246 -2.29 -3.07 -29.54
C LEU A 246 -2.11 -3.33 -28.05
N TYR A 247 -1.93 -4.57 -27.64
CA TYR A 247 -1.74 -4.90 -26.22
C TYR A 247 -0.70 -5.99 -26.00
N ARG A 248 -0.16 -6.06 -24.78
CA ARG A 248 0.70 -7.16 -24.33
C ARG A 248 0.72 -7.26 -22.80
N PRO A 249 0.92 -8.47 -22.24
CA PRO A 249 1.34 -8.58 -20.85
C PRO A 249 2.66 -7.83 -20.63
N TYR A 250 2.83 -7.17 -19.48
CA TYR A 250 4.00 -6.34 -19.19
C TYR A 250 5.37 -7.03 -19.40
N THR A 251 5.42 -8.35 -19.25
CA THR A 251 6.65 -9.15 -19.41
C THR A 251 6.92 -9.63 -20.84
N VAL A 252 5.97 -9.45 -21.75
CA VAL A 252 6.04 -9.96 -23.13
C VAL A 252 6.40 -8.82 -24.05
N ARG A 253 7.39 -9.01 -24.94
CA ARG A 253 7.81 -7.97 -25.89
C ARG A 253 6.88 -7.82 -27.09
N ARG A 254 6.25 -8.93 -27.50
CA ARG A 254 5.39 -9.00 -28.70
C ARG A 254 4.03 -8.37 -28.44
N TRP A 255 3.65 -7.44 -29.30
CA TRP A 255 2.32 -6.85 -29.34
C TRP A 255 1.32 -7.81 -29.99
N LEU A 256 0.15 -7.95 -29.36
CA LEU A 256 -1.06 -8.55 -29.90
C LEU A 256 -2.00 -7.44 -30.37
N VAL A 257 -2.93 -7.75 -31.25
CA VAL A 257 -3.82 -6.77 -31.89
C VAL A 257 -5.26 -7.23 -31.74
N GLU A 258 -6.10 -6.40 -31.11
CA GLU A 258 -7.56 -6.56 -31.16
C GLU A 258 -8.17 -5.47 -32.05
N PRO A 259 -8.99 -5.82 -33.07
CA PRO A 259 -9.71 -4.82 -33.84
C PRO A 259 -10.75 -4.12 -32.95
N MET A 260 -10.94 -2.82 -33.17
CA MET A 260 -12.04 -2.08 -32.54
C MET A 260 -13.28 -2.12 -33.45
N ALA A 261 -14.45 -2.31 -32.86
CA ALA A 261 -15.74 -2.20 -33.53
C ALA A 261 -16.32 -0.80 -33.32
N SER A 262 -16.87 -0.19 -34.37
CA SER A 262 -17.64 1.04 -34.27
C SER A 262 -18.97 0.74 -33.57
N MET A 263 -19.24 1.46 -32.49
CA MET A 263 -20.49 1.43 -31.72
C MET A 263 -21.43 2.56 -32.16
N ASP A 264 -20.85 3.68 -32.59
CA ASP A 264 -21.49 4.86 -33.19
C ASP A 264 -20.47 5.50 -34.17
N ASN A 265 -20.83 6.55 -34.89
CA ASN A 265 -20.01 7.17 -35.94
C ASN A 265 -18.57 7.50 -35.49
N GLU A 266 -18.36 7.89 -34.23
CA GLU A 266 -17.06 8.29 -33.69
C GLU A 266 -16.59 7.42 -32.51
N VAL A 267 -17.44 6.51 -32.01
CA VAL A 267 -17.14 5.72 -30.80
C VAL A 267 -16.73 4.30 -31.20
N PHE A 268 -15.56 3.89 -30.75
CA PHE A 268 -14.99 2.58 -31.02
C PHE A 268 -14.74 1.80 -29.73
N GLU A 269 -15.02 0.50 -29.73
CA GLU A 269 -14.78 -0.41 -28.60
C GLU A 269 -13.96 -1.64 -29.04
N ALA A 270 -12.96 -2.02 -28.24
CA ALA A 270 -12.31 -3.32 -28.30
C ALA A 270 -12.30 -4.01 -26.94
N ARG A 271 -12.15 -5.33 -26.96
CA ARG A 271 -12.11 -6.18 -25.76
C ARG A 271 -10.82 -6.97 -25.73
N ILE A 272 -9.92 -6.59 -24.83
CA ILE A 272 -8.71 -7.35 -24.57
C ILE A 272 -9.13 -8.63 -23.82
N PRO A 273 -8.84 -9.82 -24.36
CA PRO A 273 -9.29 -11.07 -23.75
C PRO A 273 -8.57 -11.32 -22.42
N GLY A 274 -9.27 -11.93 -21.47
CA GLY A 274 -8.75 -12.15 -20.11
C GLY A 274 -7.45 -12.95 -20.04
N VAL A 275 -7.16 -13.78 -21.04
CA VAL A 275 -5.88 -14.50 -21.17
C VAL A 275 -4.67 -13.57 -21.37
N GLY A 276 -4.89 -12.38 -21.92
CA GLY A 276 -3.89 -11.31 -22.05
C GLY A 276 -3.74 -10.44 -20.79
N VAL A 277 -4.66 -10.57 -19.82
CA VAL A 277 -4.74 -9.72 -18.62
C VAL A 277 -4.11 -10.48 -17.45
N GLN A 278 -2.79 -10.41 -17.36
CA GLN A 278 -1.99 -11.14 -16.37
C GLN A 278 -1.66 -10.28 -15.15
N GLN A 279 -1.46 -10.92 -13.99
CA GLN A 279 -1.18 -10.24 -12.72
C GLN A 279 0.05 -9.33 -12.75
N VAL A 280 0.99 -9.57 -13.68
CA VAL A 280 2.19 -8.74 -13.86
C VAL A 280 1.89 -7.35 -14.44
N GLY A 281 0.67 -7.12 -14.91
CA GLY A 281 0.27 -5.89 -15.58
C GLY A 281 -0.02 -6.11 -17.07
N LEU A 282 -0.70 -5.12 -17.64
CA LEU A 282 -1.08 -5.08 -19.05
C LEU A 282 -0.66 -3.73 -19.62
N GLU A 283 -0.02 -3.76 -20.77
CA GLU A 283 0.32 -2.56 -21.54
C GLU A 283 -0.53 -2.54 -22.80
N TYR A 284 -1.04 -1.37 -23.19
CA TYR A 284 -1.77 -1.22 -24.44
C TYR A 284 -1.61 0.17 -25.06
N CYS A 285 -1.90 0.29 -26.34
CA CYS A 285 -2.14 1.55 -27.02
C CYS A 285 -3.32 1.41 -27.98
N VAL A 286 -4.02 2.51 -28.20
CA VAL A 286 -5.09 2.61 -29.20
C VAL A 286 -4.48 3.21 -30.46
N VAL A 287 -4.77 2.63 -31.62
CA VAL A 287 -4.27 3.12 -32.90
C VAL A 287 -5.41 3.21 -33.93
N ALA A 288 -5.38 4.26 -34.73
CA ALA A 288 -6.33 4.55 -35.79
C ALA A 288 -5.57 4.89 -37.09
N VAL A 289 -6.08 4.39 -38.21
CA VAL A 289 -5.51 4.61 -39.55
C VAL A 289 -6.64 5.02 -40.48
N ASP A 290 -6.44 6.12 -41.20
CA ASP A 290 -7.33 6.61 -42.25
C ASP A 290 -7.14 5.86 -43.59
N GLU A 291 -8.03 6.08 -44.56
CA GLU A 291 -7.91 5.49 -45.92
C GLU A 291 -6.81 6.13 -46.77
N ALA A 292 -6.39 7.37 -46.48
CA ALA A 292 -5.38 8.10 -47.24
C ALA A 292 -3.94 7.73 -46.82
N ILE A 293 -3.79 7.03 -45.70
CA ILE A 293 -2.52 6.77 -45.00
C ILE A 293 -1.80 8.09 -44.70
N SER A 294 -2.56 9.15 -44.40
CA SER A 294 -2.02 10.48 -44.06
C SER A 294 -1.27 10.46 -42.73
N GLY A 295 -1.62 9.54 -41.84
CA GLY A 295 -0.84 9.25 -40.65
C GLY A 295 -1.48 8.23 -39.73
N LEU A 296 -1.03 8.23 -38.48
CA LEU A 296 -1.52 7.35 -37.43
C LEU A 296 -2.03 8.19 -36.27
N GLY A 297 -3.30 8.02 -35.93
CA GLY A 297 -3.85 8.46 -34.66
C GLY A 297 -3.49 7.47 -33.56
N TYR A 298 -3.09 7.95 -32.40
CA TYR A 298 -2.76 7.06 -31.28
C TYR A 298 -3.08 7.64 -29.91
N SER A 299 -3.44 6.75 -28.98
CA SER A 299 -3.42 7.00 -27.54
C SER A 299 -2.49 5.99 -26.89
N GLY A 300 -1.39 6.50 -26.31
CA GLY A 300 -0.22 5.71 -25.94
C GLY A 300 0.65 5.33 -27.15
N LEU A 301 1.90 4.97 -26.90
CA LEU A 301 2.86 4.54 -27.92
C LEU A 301 3.51 3.21 -27.55
N PRO A 302 4.01 2.40 -28.50
CA PRO A 302 4.77 1.19 -28.14
C PRO A 302 6.00 1.44 -27.24
N LYS A 303 6.56 2.66 -27.29
CA LYS A 303 7.64 3.11 -26.40
C LYS A 303 7.15 3.71 -25.07
N ARG A 304 5.88 4.14 -25.01
CA ARG A 304 5.22 4.75 -23.84
C ARG A 304 3.75 4.28 -23.79
N PRO A 305 3.51 3.01 -23.46
CA PRO A 305 2.17 2.46 -23.54
C PRO A 305 1.34 2.86 -22.32
N ASN A 306 0.02 2.78 -22.45
CA ASN A 306 -0.88 2.87 -21.32
C ASN A 306 -0.69 1.64 -20.43
N TYR A 307 -0.38 1.86 -19.16
CA TYR A 307 -0.17 0.78 -18.19
C TYR A 307 -1.43 0.55 -17.34
N VAL A 308 -1.93 -0.68 -17.37
CA VAL A 308 -3.04 -1.16 -16.56
C VAL A 308 -2.47 -1.96 -15.40
N ARG A 309 -2.72 -1.50 -14.17
CA ARG A 309 -2.41 -2.30 -12.98
C ARG A 309 -3.40 -3.45 -12.90
N VAL A 310 -2.92 -4.67 -13.08
CA VAL A 310 -3.76 -5.86 -12.99
C VAL A 310 -3.67 -6.43 -11.58
N THR A 311 -4.76 -6.34 -10.82
CA THR A 311 -4.83 -7.02 -9.53
C THR A 311 -5.13 -8.51 -9.76
N GLY A 312 -4.44 -9.37 -9.03
CA GLY A 312 -4.82 -10.78 -8.96
C GLY A 312 -6.28 -10.91 -8.51
N LYS A 313 -6.95 -12.00 -8.91
CA LYS A 313 -8.32 -12.32 -8.49
C LYS A 313 -8.39 -12.17 -6.97
N GLU A 314 -8.98 -11.08 -6.47
CA GLU A 314 -8.84 -10.60 -5.08
C GLU A 314 -9.46 -11.53 -4.01
N GLY A 315 -9.87 -12.75 -4.37
CA GLY A 315 -10.65 -13.63 -3.52
C GLY A 315 -9.87 -14.35 -2.43
N TRP A 316 -8.60 -14.74 -2.66
CA TRP A 316 -7.90 -15.57 -1.68
C TRP A 316 -7.05 -14.77 -0.71
N TRP A 317 -6.23 -13.81 -1.15
CA TRP A 317 -5.30 -13.14 -0.21
C TRP A 317 -6.01 -12.23 0.79
N ARG A 318 -7.14 -11.61 0.45
CA ARG A 318 -7.94 -10.84 1.42
C ARG A 318 -8.61 -11.75 2.45
N ALA A 319 -9.13 -12.90 2.01
CA ALA A 319 -9.64 -13.93 2.91
C ALA A 319 -8.50 -14.56 3.73
N ALA A 320 -7.32 -14.76 3.16
CA ALA A 320 -6.13 -15.28 3.84
C ALA A 320 -5.54 -14.26 4.80
N THR A 321 -5.65 -12.95 4.56
CA THR A 321 -5.28 -11.93 5.56
C THR A 321 -6.34 -11.80 6.63
N ILE A 322 -7.63 -11.94 6.31
CA ILE A 322 -8.67 -12.05 7.33
C ILE A 322 -8.49 -13.36 8.11
N LEU A 323 -8.03 -14.46 7.50
CA LEU A 323 -7.74 -15.75 8.14
C LEU A 323 -6.33 -15.85 8.70
N ALA A 324 -5.40 -14.94 8.44
CA ALA A 324 -4.09 -14.86 9.08
C ALA A 324 -4.11 -13.84 10.22
N ALA A 325 -4.89 -12.77 10.08
CA ALA A 325 -5.31 -11.95 11.21
C ALA A 325 -6.24 -12.78 12.11
N ALA A 326 -7.33 -13.36 11.61
CA ALA A 326 -8.19 -14.22 12.42
C ALA A 326 -7.56 -15.57 12.75
N GLY A 327 -6.61 -16.09 11.97
CA GLY A 327 -5.91 -17.35 12.25
C GLY A 327 -4.78 -17.17 13.24
N GLY A 328 -4.00 -16.10 13.10
CA GLY A 328 -3.08 -15.64 14.14
C GLY A 328 -3.82 -15.25 15.42
N TRP A 329 -5.10 -14.86 15.34
CA TRP A 329 -5.96 -14.63 16.50
C TRP A 329 -6.76 -15.88 16.90
N SER A 330 -6.96 -16.89 16.05
CA SER A 330 -7.72 -18.11 16.39
C SER A 330 -6.82 -19.27 16.80
N THR A 331 -5.52 -19.20 16.53
CA THR A 331 -4.53 -20.04 17.22
C THR A 331 -3.84 -19.31 18.39
N ALA A 332 -4.07 -18.00 18.60
CA ALA A 332 -3.62 -17.28 19.80
C ALA A 332 -4.73 -16.84 20.79
N ALA A 333 -6.03 -16.92 20.44
CA ALA A 333 -7.13 -16.73 21.41
C ALA A 333 -7.57 -18.03 22.07
N TYR A 334 -6.62 -18.94 22.32
CA TYR A 334 -6.78 -20.06 23.23
C TYR A 334 -5.56 -20.17 24.17
N LEU A 335 -5.18 -19.06 24.80
CA LEU A 335 -4.64 -19.13 26.15
C LEU A 335 -5.81 -18.91 27.09
N VAL A 336 -6.51 -20.03 27.34
CA VAL A 336 -7.35 -20.19 28.51
C VAL A 336 -6.46 -19.79 29.69
N ASN A 337 -6.86 -18.77 30.45
CA ASN A 337 -6.40 -18.61 31.81
C ASN A 337 -6.84 -19.89 32.55
N ARG A 338 -6.06 -20.97 32.42
CA ARG A 338 -6.21 -22.12 33.29
C ARG A 338 -5.75 -21.58 34.62
N SER A 339 -6.67 -21.56 35.58
CA SER A 339 -6.30 -21.48 36.99
C SER A 339 -5.18 -22.49 37.19
N GLN A 340 -3.95 -22.01 37.33
CA GLN A 340 -2.84 -22.85 37.73
C GLN A 340 -3.27 -23.49 39.05
N LYS A 341 -3.34 -24.82 39.08
CA LYS A 341 -3.49 -25.51 40.34
C LYS A 341 -2.14 -25.41 41.01
N ILE A 342 -2.08 -24.60 42.05
CA ILE A 342 -0.96 -24.61 42.99
C ILE A 342 -1.05 -25.96 43.70
N ASP A 343 -0.15 -26.87 43.36
CA ASP A 343 0.07 -28.11 44.12
C ASP A 343 0.96 -27.84 45.35
#